data_AF-A0A520IC64-F1
#
_entry.id   AF-A0A520IC64-F1
#
_cell.length_a   1.000
_cell.length_b   1.000
_cell.length_c   1.000
_cell.angle_alpha   90.00
_cell.angle_beta   90.00
_cell.angle_gamma   90.00
#
_symmetry.space_group_name_H-M   'P 1'
#
loop_
_entity.id
_entity.type
_entity.pdbx_description
1 polymer ?
#
loop_
_entity_poly.entity_id
_entity_poly.type
_entity_poly.pdbx_seq_one_letter_code
_entity_poly.pdbx_strand_id
1 'polypeptide(L)'
;VAISGVEPTYATIADTRYPGSRPLYIYVKKAHLSAIPGLRTFLKLYAANWGATGPLVKRGLIAAPPAVQARSAAIIANETILDPAVLS
;
A
#
# COMPACT_ATOMS: atom_id res chain seq x y z
N VAL A 1 15.76 -9.76 13.60
CA VAL A 1 16.03 -9.56 15.04
C VAL A 1 14.74 -9.12 15.67
N ALA A 2 14.27 -9.79 16.72
CA ALA A 2 13.09 -9.35 17.45
C ALA A 2 13.28 -7.93 18.01
N ILE A 3 12.24 -7.10 17.90
CA ILE A 3 12.20 -5.80 18.55
C ILE A 3 11.12 -5.89 19.64
N SER A 4 11.50 -5.61 20.89
CA SER A 4 10.60 -5.71 22.05
C SER A 4 9.92 -7.09 22.18
N GLY A 5 10.64 -8.17 21.85
CA GLY A 5 10.12 -9.54 21.92
C GLY A 5 9.20 -9.94 20.75
N VAL A 6 9.00 -9.08 19.75
CA VAL A 6 8.20 -9.37 18.55
C VAL A 6 9.13 -9.68 17.38
N GLU A 7 9.05 -10.88 16.83
CA GLU A 7 9.78 -11.29 15.63
C GLU A 7 9.19 -10.64 14.35
N PRO A 8 9.99 -10.35 13.31
CA PRO A 8 9.54 -9.80 12.03
C PRO A 8 8.92 -10.89 11.13
N THR A 9 7.82 -11.47 11.56
CA THR A 9 7.02 -12.40 10.76
C THR A 9 6.06 -11.65 9.85
N TYR A 10 5.55 -12.31 8.80
CA TYR A 10 4.51 -11.74 7.95
C TYR A 10 3.28 -11.30 8.77
N ALA A 11 2.85 -12.13 9.73
CA ALA A 11 1.69 -11.83 10.57
C ALA A 11 1.94 -10.62 11.50
N THR A 12 3.09 -10.58 12.18
CA THR A 12 3.41 -9.47 13.09
C THR A 12 3.64 -8.15 12.35
N ILE A 13 4.11 -8.19 11.10
CA ILE A 13 4.26 -6.98 10.28
C ILE A 13 2.93 -6.54 9.67
N ALA A 14 2.13 -7.47 9.13
CA ALA A 14 0.83 -7.16 8.55
C ALA A 14 -0.16 -6.61 9.60
N ASP A 15 -0.12 -7.14 10.83
CA ASP A 15 -0.95 -6.69 11.95
C ASP A 15 -0.32 -5.53 12.74
N THR A 16 0.68 -4.84 12.18
CA THR A 16 1.40 -3.68 12.77
C THR A 16 2.01 -3.89 14.17
N ARG A 17 2.07 -5.14 14.65
CA ARG A 17 2.68 -5.52 15.94
C ARG A 17 4.19 -5.47 15.93
N TYR A 18 4.83 -5.62 14.77
CA TYR A 18 6.28 -5.50 14.63
C TYR A 18 6.67 -4.01 14.58
N PRO A 19 7.37 -3.48 15.61
CA PRO A 19 7.59 -2.03 15.77
C PRO A 19 8.41 -1.38 14.65
N GLY A 20 9.24 -2.18 13.98
CA GLY A 20 10.09 -1.74 12.85
C GLY A 20 9.37 -1.72 11.51
N SER A 21 8.13 -2.21 11.43
CA SER A 21 7.37 -2.14 10.17
C SER A 21 6.99 -0.69 9.87
N ARG A 22 7.15 -0.28 8.61
CA ARG A 22 6.77 1.05 8.13
C ARG A 22 5.91 0.90 6.87
N PRO A 23 4.63 1.32 6.91
CA PRO A 23 3.82 1.33 5.71
C PRO A 23 4.41 2.30 4.69
N LEU A 24 4.44 1.88 3.43
CA LEU A 24 4.80 2.72 2.30
C LEU A 24 3.52 3.28 1.66
N TYR A 25 3.58 4.54 1.26
CA TYR A 25 2.44 5.24 0.66
C TYR A 25 2.84 5.78 -0.72
N ILE A 26 1.88 5.73 -1.66
CA ILE A 26 1.99 6.40 -2.95
C ILE A 26 1.01 7.57 -2.94
N TYR A 27 1.53 8.79 -3.01
CA TYR A 27 0.72 10.00 -3.11
C TYR A 27 0.63 10.45 -4.56
N VAL A 28 -0.61 10.69 -5.02
CA VAL A 28 -0.87 11.14 -6.39
C VAL A 28 -1.81 12.33 -6.36
N LYS A 29 -1.43 13.38 -7.08
CA LYS A 29 -2.33 14.53 -7.30
C LYS A 29 -3.39 14.13 -8.32
N LYS A 30 -4.67 14.30 -7.98
CA LYS A 30 -5.79 13.97 -8.88
C LYS A 30 -5.68 14.68 -10.23
N ALA A 31 -5.27 15.95 -10.23
CA ALA A 31 -5.04 16.72 -11.47
C ALA A 31 -4.01 16.08 -12.41
N HIS A 32 -3.08 15.26 -11.90
CA HIS A 32 -2.07 14.59 -12.71
C HIS A 32 -2.58 13.32 -13.38
N LEU A 33 -3.71 12.76 -12.96
CA LEU A 33 -4.25 11.54 -13.56
C LEU A 33 -4.66 11.75 -15.03
N SER A 34 -5.09 12.97 -15.39
CA SER A 34 -5.36 13.38 -16.77
C SER A 34 -4.14 13.98 -17.47
N ALA A 35 -3.30 14.72 -16.76
CA ALA A 35 -2.18 15.45 -17.35
C ALA A 35 -0.97 14.57 -17.67
N ILE A 36 -0.76 13.47 -16.93
CA ILE A 36 0.39 12.57 -17.10
C ILE A 36 -0.06 11.29 -17.81
N PRO A 37 0.35 11.07 -19.07
CA PRO A 37 0.07 9.83 -19.78
C PRO A 37 0.57 8.61 -19.00
N GLY A 38 -0.28 7.58 -18.89
CA GLY A 38 0.08 6.32 -18.24
C GLY A 38 0.00 6.30 -16.72
N LEU A 39 -0.22 7.41 -16.02
CA LEU A 39 -0.27 7.42 -14.55
C LEU A 39 -1.42 6.58 -13.99
N ARG A 40 -2.62 6.63 -14.61
CA ARG A 40 -3.74 5.75 -14.26
C ARG A 40 -3.38 4.28 -14.45
N THR A 41 -2.70 3.96 -15.55
CA THR A 41 -2.25 2.60 -15.86
C THR A 41 -1.23 2.12 -14.85
N PHE A 42 -0.27 2.96 -14.46
CA PHE A 42 0.70 2.67 -13.40
C PHE A 42 0.00 2.30 -12.10
N LEU A 43 -0.99 3.08 -11.65
CA LEU A 43 -1.72 2.80 -10.41
C LEU A 43 -2.50 1.48 -10.47
N LYS A 44 -3.18 1.20 -11.59
CA LYS A 44 -3.89 -0.07 -11.80
C LYS A 44 -2.92 -1.26 -11.81
N LEU A 45 -1.78 -1.13 -12.49
CA LEU A 45 -0.75 -2.17 -12.51
C LEU A 45 -0.14 -2.38 -11.13
N TYR A 46 0.14 -1.31 -10.38
CA TYR A 46 0.64 -1.41 -9.02
C TYR A 46 -0.35 -2.16 -8.13
N ALA A 47 -1.64 -1.83 -8.24
CA ALA A 47 -2.72 -2.51 -7.52
C ALA A 47 -2.84 -3.99 -7.86
N ALA A 48 -2.67 -4.36 -9.13
CA ALA A 48 -2.69 -5.76 -9.56
C ALA A 48 -1.49 -6.59 -9.02
N ASN A 49 -0.42 -5.93 -8.56
CA ASN A 49 0.85 -6.57 -8.23
C ASN A 49 1.26 -6.50 -6.75
N TRP A 50 0.48 -5.85 -5.89
CA TRP A 50 0.81 -5.69 -4.46
C TRP A 50 0.38 -6.84 -3.55
N GLY A 51 -0.27 -7.87 -4.12
CA GLY A 51 -0.78 -9.01 -3.36
C GLY A 51 0.32 -9.90 -2.78
N ALA A 52 -0.05 -10.81 -1.87
CA ALA A 52 0.90 -11.68 -1.16
C ALA A 52 1.76 -12.57 -2.10
N THR A 53 1.25 -12.89 -3.28
CA THR A 53 1.96 -13.68 -4.32
C THR A 53 2.55 -12.80 -5.44
N GLY A 54 2.41 -11.48 -5.32
CA GLY A 54 2.79 -10.52 -6.33
C GLY A 54 4.31 -10.29 -6.44
N PRO A 55 4.77 -9.69 -7.53
CA PRO A 55 6.19 -9.45 -7.79
C PRO A 55 6.82 -8.42 -6.84
N LEU A 56 6.03 -7.67 -6.09
CA LEU A 56 6.51 -6.78 -5.02
C LEU A 56 6.99 -7.58 -3.80
N VAL A 57 6.27 -8.64 -3.42
CA VAL A 57 6.66 -9.50 -2.30
C VAL A 57 7.95 -10.26 -2.61
N LYS A 58 8.11 -10.72 -3.85
CA LYS A 58 9.36 -11.34 -4.33
C LYS A 58 10.58 -10.42 -4.24
N ARG A 59 10.38 -9.11 -4.10
CA ARG A 59 11.43 -8.09 -3.97
C ARG A 59 11.60 -7.58 -2.54
N GLY A 60 11.02 -8.26 -1.56
CA GLY A 60 11.19 -7.94 -0.13
C GLY A 60 10.15 -7.00 0.45
N LEU A 61 9.11 -6.63 -0.31
CA LEU A 61 7.95 -5.95 0.27
C LEU A 61 7.04 -6.95 0.99
N ILE A 62 6.31 -6.46 1.98
CA ILE A 62 5.25 -7.23 2.63
C ILE A 62 3.93 -6.66 2.14
N ALA A 63 3.07 -7.54 1.61
CA ALA A 63 1.77 -7.11 1.15
C ALA A 63 0.95 -6.57 2.33
N ALA A 64 0.30 -5.43 2.12
CA ALA A 64 -0.57 -4.84 3.12
C ALA A 64 -1.76 -5.78 3.43
N PRO A 65 -2.42 -5.65 4.59
CA PRO A 65 -3.62 -6.44 4.91
C PRO A 65 -4.71 -6.34 3.83
N PRO A 66 -5.53 -7.38 3.63
CA PRO A 66 -6.59 -7.39 2.61
C PRO A 66 -7.51 -6.17 2.64
N ALA A 67 -7.86 -5.69 3.85
CA ALA A 67 -8.68 -4.49 4.02
C ALA A 67 -7.99 -3.22 3.47
N VAL A 68 -6.68 -3.07 3.67
CA VAL A 68 -5.90 -1.94 3.15
C VAL A 68 -5.79 -2.02 1.63
N GLN A 69 -5.56 -3.21 1.08
CA GLN A 69 -5.53 -3.43 -0.38
C GLN A 69 -6.88 -3.10 -1.02
N ALA A 70 -7.99 -3.58 -0.45
CA ALA A 70 -9.34 -3.32 -0.96
C ALA A 70 -9.69 -1.82 -0.91
N ARG A 71 -9.41 -1.16 0.21
CA ARG A 71 -9.58 0.30 0.34
C ARG A 71 -8.76 1.07 -0.70
N SER A 72 -7.50 0.69 -0.88
CA SER A 72 -6.60 1.36 -1.85
C SER A 72 -7.05 1.13 -3.29
N ALA A 73 -7.51 -0.06 -3.64
CA ALA A 73 -8.08 -0.35 -4.95
C ALA A 73 -9.33 0.49 -5.23
N ALA A 74 -10.22 0.64 -4.25
CA ALA A 74 -11.40 1.49 -4.35
C ALA A 74 -11.04 2.97 -4.56
N ILE A 75 -10.02 3.49 -3.84
CA ILE A 75 -9.51 4.85 -4.03
C ILE A 75 -8.99 5.06 -5.45
N ILE A 76 -8.25 4.11 -6.00
CA ILE A 76 -7.73 4.18 -7.38
C ILE A 76 -8.88 4.13 -8.39
N ALA A 77 -9.86 3.24 -8.20
CA ALA A 77 -10.99 3.08 -9.11
C ALA A 77 -11.89 4.33 -9.15
N ASN A 78 -12.10 4.96 -8.00
CA ASN A 78 -13.00 6.11 -7.85
C ASN A 78 -12.26 7.46 -7.91
N GLU A 79 -10.93 7.46 -8.06
CA GLU A 79 -10.07 8.64 -7.96
C GLU A 79 -10.41 9.50 -6.73
N THR A 80 -10.63 8.83 -5.58
CA THR A 80 -11.05 9.46 -4.33
C THR A 80 -9.93 10.36 -3.80
N ILE A 81 -10.27 11.59 -3.44
CA ILE A 81 -9.31 12.56 -2.90
C ILE A 81 -9.04 12.21 -1.45
N LEU A 82 -7.76 12.32 -1.05
CA LEU A 82 -7.35 12.15 0.34
C LEU A 82 -7.93 13.29 1.18
N ASP A 83 -8.72 12.94 2.18
CA ASP A 83 -9.14 13.87 3.23
C ASP A 83 -8.00 14.05 4.24
N PRO A 84 -7.43 15.25 4.39
CA PRO A 84 -6.35 15.49 5.34
C PRO A 84 -6.74 15.19 6.80
N ALA A 85 -8.04 15.26 7.14
CA ALA A 85 -8.52 14.97 8.48
C ALA A 85 -8.36 13.50 8.88
N VAL A 86 -8.13 12.59 7.93
CA VAL A 86 -7.92 11.15 8.21
C VAL A 86 -6.45 10.78 8.43
N LEU A 87 -5.53 11.75 8.41
CA LEU A 87 -4.09 11.55 8.59
C LEU A 87 -3.58 11.87 10.00
N SER A 88 -4.46 12.36 10.88
CA SER A 88 -4.14 12.74 12.27
C SER A 88 -4.28 11.59 13.25
#